data_AF-A0A6M1DK19-F1
#
_entry.id   AF-A0A6M1DK19-F1
#
_cell.length_a   1.000
_cell.length_b   1.000
_cell.length_c   1.000
_cell.angle_alpha   90.00
_cell.angle_beta   90.00
_cell.angle_gamma   90.00
#
_symmetry.space_group_name_H-M   'P 1'
#
loop_
_entity.id
_entity.type
_entity.pdbx_description
1 polymer ?
#
loop_
_entity_poly.entity_id
_entity_poly.type
_entity_poly.pdbx_seq_one_letter_code
_entity_poly.pdbx_strand_id
1 'polypeptide(L)'
;IGQVWRAAKIVGAVKATGVRPITNVVMMGMGEPLLNLTNVVPAMEIMLDDFGFGLSKRRVTLSTSGVVPALDKLGDMIDVALAISLHAPNDEIRDEIVPINKKYNIETFLGAVRRYLEKSNANQGRVTIEYVMLDHIN
;
A
#
# COMPACT_ATOMS: atom_id res chain seq x y z
N ILE A 1 8.30 10.51 4.35
CA ILE A 1 7.38 11.68 4.34
C ILE A 1 7.79 12.84 3.42
N GLY A 2 9.10 13.07 3.17
CA GLY A 2 9.59 14.26 2.46
C GLY A 2 8.99 14.53 1.06
N GLN A 3 8.66 13.50 0.28
CA GLN A 3 8.00 13.67 -1.03
C GLN A 3 6.62 14.31 -0.92
N VAL A 4 5.78 13.84 0.02
CA VAL A 4 4.44 14.41 0.27
C VAL A 4 4.56 15.86 0.73
N TRP A 5 5.52 16.15 1.62
CA TRP A 5 5.77 17.51 2.10
C TRP A 5 6.23 18.45 0.97
N ARG A 6 7.13 17.97 0.10
CA ARG A 6 7.58 18.75 -1.06
C ARG A 6 6.43 19.03 -2.03
N ALA A 7 5.60 18.04 -2.32
CA ALA A 7 4.41 18.21 -3.16
C ALA A 7 3.43 19.23 -2.54
N ALA A 8 3.15 19.13 -1.24
CA ALA A 8 2.27 20.07 -0.54
C ALA A 8 2.78 21.52 -0.60
N LYS A 9 4.10 21.73 -0.54
CA LYS A 9 4.70 23.07 -0.72
C LYS A 9 4.54 23.63 -2.13
N ILE A 10 4.61 22.78 -3.15
CA ILE A 10 4.51 23.20 -4.56
C ILE A 10 3.05 23.47 -4.94
N VAL A 11 2.13 22.60 -4.54
CA VAL A 11 0.70 22.69 -4.90
C VAL A 11 -0.04 23.72 -4.02
N GLY A 12 0.50 24.04 -2.84
CA GLY A 12 -0.02 25.05 -1.93
C GLY A 12 -0.84 24.45 -0.78
N ALA A 13 -0.70 25.00 0.43
CA ALA A 13 -1.37 24.48 1.63
C ALA A 13 -2.84 24.90 1.73
N VAL A 14 -3.65 24.11 2.45
CA VAL A 14 -5.08 24.39 2.73
C VAL A 14 -5.34 25.82 3.17
N LYS A 15 -4.47 26.37 4.03
CA LYS A 15 -4.62 27.74 4.54
C LYS A 15 -4.57 28.81 3.45
N ALA A 16 -3.99 28.53 2.30
CA ALA A 16 -3.88 29.47 1.19
C ALA A 16 -5.02 29.33 0.16
N THR A 17 -5.55 28.12 -0.04
CA THR A 17 -6.51 27.81 -1.11
C THR A 17 -7.91 27.45 -0.62
N GLY A 18 -8.10 27.20 0.68
CA GLY A 18 -9.33 26.65 1.25
C GLY A 18 -9.58 25.17 0.95
N VAL A 19 -8.70 24.52 0.17
CA VAL A 19 -8.84 23.15 -0.31
C VAL A 19 -7.59 22.34 0.04
N ARG A 20 -7.77 21.08 0.49
CA ARG A 20 -6.65 20.14 0.69
C ARG A 20 -6.04 19.78 -0.66
N PRO A 21 -4.76 20.14 -0.92
CA PRO A 21 -4.12 19.88 -2.22
C PRO A 21 -3.88 18.38 -2.45
N ILE A 22 -3.56 17.66 -1.37
CA ILE A 22 -3.30 16.23 -1.37
C ILE A 22 -4.41 15.60 -0.55
N THR A 23 -5.25 14.82 -1.22
CA THR A 23 -6.36 14.11 -0.58
C THR A 23 -6.08 12.62 -0.43
N ASN A 24 -5.16 12.08 -1.24
CA ASN A 24 -4.83 10.67 -1.30
C ASN A 24 -3.32 10.50 -1.49
N VAL A 25 -2.76 9.45 -0.87
CA VAL A 25 -1.36 9.04 -1.02
C VAL A 25 -1.34 7.54 -1.27
N VAL A 26 -0.56 7.12 -2.26
CA VAL A 26 -0.34 5.70 -2.57
C VAL A 26 1.15 5.39 -2.48
N MET A 27 1.51 4.30 -1.79
CA MET A 27 2.89 3.82 -1.66
C MET A 27 3.23 2.92 -2.85
N MET A 28 3.21 3.51 -4.05
CA MET A 28 3.47 2.84 -5.35
C MET A 28 4.66 3.49 -6.09
N GLY A 29 5.56 4.11 -5.33
CA GLY A 29 6.80 4.67 -5.85
C GLY A 29 7.86 3.58 -6.05
N MET A 30 9.13 3.97 -5.94
CA MET A 30 10.23 3.01 -6.02
C MET A 30 10.37 2.20 -4.72
N GLY A 31 10.50 0.89 -4.85
CA GLY A 31 10.80 -0.05 -3.76
C GLY A 31 9.56 -0.75 -3.17
N GLU A 32 9.81 -1.83 -2.43
CA GLU A 32 8.77 -2.61 -1.75
C GLU A 32 8.53 -2.08 -0.32
N PRO A 33 7.37 -1.49 -0.01
CA PRO A 33 7.12 -0.85 1.29
C PRO A 33 7.28 -1.79 2.48
N LEU A 34 6.88 -3.06 2.33
CA LEU A 34 6.95 -4.04 3.43
C LEU A 34 8.38 -4.44 3.82
N LEU A 35 9.38 -4.18 2.97
CA LEU A 35 10.79 -4.37 3.32
C LEU A 35 11.37 -3.19 4.11
N ASN A 36 10.58 -2.13 4.34
CA ASN A 36 11.01 -0.92 5.02
C ASN A 36 10.01 -0.45 6.08
N LEU A 37 9.38 -1.38 6.81
CA LEU A 37 8.35 -1.06 7.82
C LEU A 37 8.82 -0.03 8.86
N THR A 38 10.08 -0.11 9.29
CA THR A 38 10.68 0.82 10.27
C THR A 38 10.52 2.29 9.88
N ASN A 39 10.55 2.61 8.58
CA ASN A 39 10.41 3.98 8.09
C ASN A 39 9.04 4.26 7.46
N VAL A 40 8.44 3.24 6.84
CA VAL A 40 7.13 3.36 6.16
C VAL A 40 6.01 3.58 7.16
N VAL A 41 5.99 2.85 8.29
CA VAL A 41 4.94 2.98 9.31
C VAL A 41 4.93 4.39 9.92
N PRO A 42 6.04 4.93 10.47
CA PRO A 42 6.04 6.30 11.01
C PRO A 42 5.69 7.36 9.95
N ALA A 43 6.09 7.15 8.70
CA ALA A 43 5.71 8.07 7.63
C ALA A 43 4.20 8.07 7.36
N MET A 44 3.55 6.90 7.38
CA MET A 44 2.09 6.81 7.22
C MET A 44 1.36 7.34 8.45
N GLU A 45 1.88 7.13 9.67
CA GLU A 45 1.32 7.74 10.89
C GLU A 45 1.22 9.27 10.75
N ILE A 46 2.28 9.94 10.29
CA ILE A 46 2.27 11.39 10.03
C ILE A 46 1.27 11.78 8.93
N MET A 47 1.05 10.91 7.93
CA MET A 47 0.04 11.16 6.89
C MET A 47 -1.38 11.12 7.47
N LEU A 48 -1.63 10.23 8.44
CA LEU A 48 -2.94 10.03 9.06
C LEU A 48 -3.22 11.03 10.18
N ASP A 49 -2.19 11.47 10.90
CA ASP A 49 -2.29 12.36 12.06
C ASP A 49 -2.97 13.69 11.71
N ASP A 50 -3.93 14.12 12.54
CA ASP A 50 -4.67 15.37 12.39
C ASP A 50 -3.79 16.63 12.44
N PHE A 51 -2.66 16.57 13.17
CA PHE A 51 -1.63 17.61 13.20
C PHE A 51 -0.62 17.48 12.06
N GLY A 52 -0.62 16.35 11.34
CA GLY A 52 0.15 16.09 10.14
C GLY A 52 -0.60 16.49 8.87
N PHE A 53 -0.97 15.50 8.05
CA PHE A 53 -1.77 15.73 6.84
C PHE A 53 -3.27 15.41 7.03
N GLY A 54 -3.64 14.78 8.14
CA GLY A 54 -5.01 14.42 8.51
C GLY A 54 -5.73 13.59 7.45
N LEU A 55 -4.99 12.74 6.71
CA LEU A 55 -5.57 11.92 5.65
C LEU A 55 -6.36 10.77 6.28
N SER A 56 -7.52 10.46 5.70
CA SER A 56 -8.24 9.25 6.09
C SER A 56 -7.39 8.01 5.79
N LYS A 57 -7.42 7.02 6.69
CA LYS A 57 -6.84 5.69 6.43
C LYS A 57 -7.30 5.03 5.13
N ARG A 58 -8.50 5.37 4.65
CA ARG A 58 -9.05 4.90 3.37
C ARG A 58 -8.39 5.55 2.14
N ARG A 59 -7.60 6.61 2.36
CA ARG A 59 -6.96 7.42 1.32
C ARG A 59 -5.43 7.36 1.38
N VAL A 60 -4.86 6.62 2.32
CA VAL A 60 -3.46 6.22 2.34
C VAL A 60 -3.42 4.74 1.98
N THR A 61 -2.93 4.44 0.77
CA THR A 61 -2.90 3.06 0.26
C THR A 61 -1.47 2.55 0.24
N LEU A 62 -1.21 1.41 0.89
CA LEU A 62 0.04 0.68 0.76
C LEU A 62 -0.14 -0.43 -0.29
N SER A 63 0.69 -0.41 -1.34
CA SER A 63 0.79 -1.50 -2.30
C SER A 63 1.95 -2.42 -1.94
N THR A 64 1.83 -3.72 -2.20
CA THR A 64 2.89 -4.71 -1.95
C THR A 64 2.86 -5.86 -2.95
N SER A 65 4.04 -6.37 -3.25
CA SER A 65 4.28 -7.58 -4.05
C SER A 65 4.09 -8.88 -3.26
N GLY A 66 3.93 -8.80 -1.93
CA GLY A 66 3.58 -9.96 -1.10
C GLY A 66 4.69 -10.48 -0.18
N VAL A 67 5.32 -9.61 0.61
CA VAL A 67 6.22 -10.03 1.71
C VAL A 67 5.37 -10.49 2.91
N VAL A 68 4.88 -11.73 2.88
CA VAL A 68 3.85 -12.24 3.79
C VAL A 68 4.13 -11.99 5.29
N PRO A 69 5.31 -12.34 5.86
CA PRO A 69 5.57 -12.11 7.28
C PRO A 69 5.57 -10.61 7.66
N ALA A 70 5.92 -9.73 6.72
CA ALA A 70 5.90 -8.30 6.95
C ALA A 70 4.48 -7.73 6.82
N LEU A 71 3.61 -8.32 5.98
CA LEU A 71 2.19 -7.95 5.92
C LEU A 71 1.46 -8.30 7.21
N ASP A 72 1.74 -9.48 7.78
CA ASP A 72 1.18 -9.87 9.08
C ASP A 72 1.60 -8.87 10.17
N LYS A 73 2.89 -8.47 10.20
CA LYS A 73 3.40 -7.44 11.11
C LYS A 73 2.77 -6.06 10.88
N LEU A 74 2.57 -5.66 9.61
CA LEU A 74 1.92 -4.39 9.28
C LEU A 74 0.52 -4.31 9.92
N GLY A 75 -0.25 -5.40 9.84
CA GLY A 75 -1.58 -5.49 10.45
C GLY A 75 -1.61 -5.36 11.97
N ASP A 76 -0.48 -5.58 12.66
CA ASP A 76 -0.33 -5.36 14.10
C ASP A 76 0.16 -3.94 14.44
N MET A 77 0.63 -3.19 13.44
CA MET A 77 1.23 -1.86 13.62
C MET A 77 0.31 -0.71 13.18
N ILE A 78 -0.35 -0.82 12.02
CA ILE A 78 -1.12 0.28 11.43
C ILE A 78 -2.24 -0.20 10.49
N ASP A 79 -3.41 0.46 10.57
CA ASP A 79 -4.57 0.23 9.69
C ASP A 79 -4.62 1.27 8.56
N VAL A 80 -4.26 0.84 7.34
CA VAL A 80 -4.25 1.64 6.10
C VAL A 80 -4.88 0.85 4.96
N ALA A 81 -5.29 1.52 3.88
CA ALA A 81 -5.84 0.79 2.74
C ALA A 81 -4.74 -0.09 2.09
N LEU A 82 -5.05 -1.34 1.81
CA LEU A 82 -4.16 -2.29 1.15
C LEU A 82 -4.51 -2.46 -0.33
N ALA A 83 -3.49 -2.41 -1.17
CA ALA A 83 -3.50 -2.90 -2.54
C ALA A 83 -2.44 -4.00 -2.70
N ILE A 84 -2.68 -4.96 -3.61
CA ILE A 84 -1.76 -6.06 -3.87
C ILE A 84 -1.36 -6.13 -5.34
N SER A 85 -0.06 -6.26 -5.59
CA SER A 85 0.51 -6.51 -6.92
C SER A 85 0.45 -7.99 -7.25
N LEU A 86 -0.72 -8.43 -7.73
CA LEU A 86 -0.97 -9.83 -8.07
C LEU A 86 -0.41 -10.17 -9.44
N HIS A 87 -0.87 -9.45 -10.48
CA HIS A 87 -0.35 -9.45 -11.85
C HIS A 87 -0.38 -10.78 -12.63
N ALA A 88 -0.84 -11.89 -12.05
CA ALA A 88 -0.94 -13.17 -12.75
C ALA A 88 -2.11 -13.99 -12.22
N PRO A 89 -2.69 -14.89 -13.03
CA PRO A 89 -3.82 -15.73 -12.62
C PRO A 89 -3.39 -17.04 -11.97
N ASN A 90 -2.10 -17.41 -12.06
CA ASN A 90 -1.54 -18.65 -11.52
C ASN A 90 -0.08 -18.44 -11.09
N ASP A 91 0.45 -19.39 -10.30
CA ASP A 91 1.81 -19.32 -9.75
C ASP A 91 2.89 -19.40 -10.83
N GLU A 92 2.65 -20.17 -11.90
CA GLU A 92 3.63 -20.39 -12.98
C GLU A 92 3.98 -19.07 -13.70
N ILE A 93 2.97 -18.30 -14.09
CA ILE A 93 3.18 -16.98 -14.69
C ILE A 93 3.75 -16.02 -13.65
N ARG A 94 3.21 -16.04 -12.42
CA ARG A 94 3.62 -15.09 -11.37
C ARG A 94 5.08 -15.27 -10.96
N ASP A 95 5.57 -16.50 -10.97
CA ASP A 95 6.96 -16.84 -10.70
C ASP A 95 7.94 -16.16 -11.66
N GLU A 96 7.52 -15.92 -12.90
CA GLU A 96 8.32 -15.27 -13.93
C GLU A 96 8.22 -13.74 -13.85
N ILE A 97 7.02 -13.19 -13.68
CA ILE A 97 6.82 -11.72 -13.69
C ILE A 97 7.04 -11.05 -12.31
N VAL A 98 6.83 -11.78 -11.21
CA VAL A 98 6.99 -11.29 -9.83
C VAL A 98 7.72 -12.36 -8.99
N PRO A 99 9.07 -12.41 -9.04
CA PRO A 99 9.86 -13.53 -8.49
C PRO A 99 9.69 -13.84 -7.00
N ILE A 100 9.12 -12.91 -6.21
CA ILE A 100 8.79 -13.18 -4.80
C ILE A 100 7.76 -14.31 -4.65
N ASN A 101 6.99 -14.60 -5.69
CA ASN A 101 6.01 -15.69 -5.70
C ASN A 101 6.64 -17.05 -5.41
N LYS A 102 7.87 -17.29 -5.89
CA LYS A 102 8.67 -18.50 -5.62
C LYS A 102 8.89 -18.74 -4.12
N LYS A 103 8.83 -17.67 -3.31
CA LYS A 103 8.95 -17.73 -1.84
C LYS A 103 7.58 -17.70 -1.15
N TYR A 104 6.65 -16.89 -1.65
CA TYR A 104 5.30 -16.73 -1.12
C TYR A 104 4.29 -16.78 -2.27
N ASN A 105 3.79 -17.98 -2.55
CA ASN A 105 2.88 -18.22 -3.66
C ASN A 105 1.52 -17.50 -3.48
N ILE A 106 0.70 -17.49 -4.52
CA ILE A 106 -0.57 -16.74 -4.54
C ILE A 106 -1.45 -17.09 -3.34
N GLU A 107 -1.67 -18.39 -3.05
CA GLU A 107 -2.54 -18.78 -1.93
C GLU A 107 -1.99 -18.35 -0.57
N THR A 108 -0.68 -18.47 -0.36
CA THR A 108 -0.04 -17.98 0.88
C THR A 108 -0.22 -16.47 1.02
N PHE A 109 -0.07 -15.74 -0.08
CA PHE A 109 -0.23 -14.30 -0.11
C PHE A 109 -1.69 -13.88 0.13
N LEU A 110 -2.66 -14.47 -0.57
CA LEU A 110 -4.08 -14.21 -0.36
C LEU A 110 -4.54 -14.59 1.05
N GLY A 111 -3.96 -15.65 1.64
CA GLY A 111 -4.17 -15.99 3.05
C GLY A 111 -3.73 -14.86 3.99
N ALA A 112 -2.59 -14.23 3.73
CA ALA A 112 -2.10 -13.07 4.50
C ALA A 112 -2.98 -11.83 4.30
N VAL A 113 -3.45 -11.59 3.08
CA VAL A 113 -4.39 -10.51 2.78
C VAL A 113 -5.69 -10.67 3.56
N ARG A 114 -6.27 -11.88 3.60
CA ARG A 114 -7.46 -12.17 4.41
C ARG A 114 -7.22 -11.83 5.88
N ARG A 115 -6.09 -12.28 6.46
CA ARG A 115 -5.72 -11.94 7.86
C ARG A 115 -5.56 -10.44 8.09
N TYR A 116 -5.04 -9.70 7.11
CA TYR A 116 -4.97 -8.24 7.20
C TYR A 116 -6.36 -7.61 7.19
N LEU A 117 -7.25 -8.07 6.29
CA LEU A 117 -8.62 -7.55 6.17
C LEU A 117 -9.47 -7.80 7.43
N GLU A 118 -9.25 -8.89 8.16
CA GLU A 118 -9.91 -9.14 9.45
C GLU A 118 -9.56 -8.09 10.52
N LYS A 119 -8.37 -7.50 10.43
CA LYS A 119 -7.88 -6.46 11.36
C LYS A 119 -8.14 -5.05 10.85
N SER A 120 -8.29 -4.88 9.53
CA SER A 120 -8.33 -3.58 8.86
C SER A 120 -9.75 -3.09 8.58
N ASN A 121 -10.02 -1.86 9.00
CA ASN A 121 -11.25 -1.15 8.65
C ASN A 121 -11.03 -0.15 7.49
N ALA A 122 -9.78 0.11 7.10
CA ALA A 122 -9.46 1.01 5.99
C ALA A 122 -9.93 0.44 4.63
N ASN A 123 -9.80 -0.86 4.44
CA ASN A 123 -10.19 -1.56 3.21
C ASN A 123 -11.70 -1.81 3.06
N GLN A 124 -12.50 -1.61 4.11
CA GLN A 124 -13.94 -1.90 4.10
C GLN A 124 -14.27 -3.32 3.61
N GLY A 125 -13.47 -4.32 4.03
CA GLY A 125 -13.62 -5.72 3.64
C GLY A 125 -13.19 -6.05 2.21
N ARG A 126 -12.61 -5.10 1.46
CA ARG A 126 -12.21 -5.29 0.06
C ARG A 126 -10.76 -4.86 -0.16
N VAL A 127 -9.93 -5.77 -0.66
CA VAL A 127 -8.57 -5.45 -1.13
C VAL A 127 -8.62 -4.95 -2.57
N THR A 128 -7.77 -3.97 -2.91
CA THR A 128 -7.56 -3.59 -4.31
C THR A 128 -6.58 -4.56 -4.94
N ILE A 129 -6.96 -5.21 -6.04
CA ILE A 129 -6.08 -6.09 -6.81
C ILE A 129 -5.50 -5.29 -7.96
N GLU A 130 -4.17 -5.19 -7.99
CA GLU A 130 -3.44 -4.57 -9.08
C GLU A 130 -3.01 -5.65 -10.07
N TYR A 131 -3.34 -5.41 -11.34
CA TYR A 131 -3.06 -6.34 -12.43
C TYR A 131 -2.56 -5.55 -13.64
N VAL A 132 -1.25 -5.64 -13.90
CA VAL A 132 -0.65 -5.05 -15.09
C VAL A 132 -1.03 -5.88 -16.31
N MET A 133 -1.38 -5.23 -17.42
CA MET A 133 -1.70 -5.92 -18.67
C MET A 133 -0.44 -6.00 -19.53
N LEU A 134 0.10 -7.20 -19.70
CA LEU A 134 1.29 -7.48 -20.49
C LEU A 134 0.86 -8.23 -21.75
N ASP A 135 1.16 -7.63 -22.91
CA ASP A 135 0.75 -8.16 -24.21
C ASP A 135 1.19 -9.61 -24.39
N HIS A 136 0.24 -10.48 -24.72
CA HIS A 136 0.42 -11.94 -24.88
C HIS A 136 1.05 -12.68 -23.70
N ILE A 137 1.03 -12.13 -22.48
CA ILE A 137 1.60 -12.76 -21.28
C ILE A 137 0.54 -13.13 -20.24
N ASN A 138 -0.34 -12.19 -19.86
CA ASN A 138 -1.24 -12.37 -18.71
C ASN A 138 -2.66 -11.80 -18.90
#